data_AF-A0A101DGC4-F1
#
_entry.id   AF-A0A101DGC4-F1
#
_cell.length_a   1.000
_cell.length_b   1.000
_cell.length_c   1.000
_cell.angle_alpha   90.00
_cell.angle_beta   90.00
_cell.angle_gamma   90.00
#
_symmetry.space_group_name_H-M   'P 1'
#
loop_
_entity.id
_entity.type
_entity.pdbx_description
1 polymer ?
#
loop_
_entity_poly.entity_id
_entity_poly.type
_entity_poly.pdbx_seq_one_letter_code
_entity_poly.pdbx_strand_id
1 'polypeptide(L)'
;MNLSELKQKSMSELMNLASEFKVENPSGLTKQELIFSILKAYASQNGSIYGEGVLEILPDGFGFLRSPMYSYMPGPDDIYVSPSQIRRFGLRTGDVITGQIRPPKEGERYFALLRINEICFAPPSELRNIILFDNLTPIYPDERFIIENGAENYSSRIIDLLTPIGKGQRGLIVAPPRTGKTMLLQTIANSINANHPEVYLIVLLIDERPEEVTDMARTVKAEVISSTFDEPPQRHVQVAEMVIEKAKRLVERKMDVVILLDSITRLARAYNAVTPSSGRVLSGGLDANALQRPKRFFGAARNVEEGGSLTIIATALIDTGSRMDEVIFEEFKGTGNMDLYLDRHLADKRVFPAIDINRSGTRKEELLLPPDVLNRVWILRKVLAPMNPLESMEFLLDKMRGTKSNKEFLDMMNK
;
A
#
# COMPACT_ATOMS: atom_id res chain seq x y z
N MET A 1 -14.85 -25.28 4.59
CA MET A 1 -15.37 -23.93 4.94
C MET A 1 -14.19 -23.00 5.23
N ASN A 2 -14.18 -21.78 4.68
CA ASN A 2 -13.07 -20.84 4.84
C ASN A 2 -13.41 -19.78 5.91
N LEU A 3 -12.50 -19.55 6.85
CA LEU A 3 -12.64 -18.54 7.91
C LEU A 3 -12.79 -17.11 7.35
N SER A 4 -12.01 -16.76 6.31
CA SER A 4 -12.02 -15.42 5.71
C SER A 4 -13.35 -15.14 5.01
N GLU A 5 -13.94 -16.13 4.34
CA GLU A 5 -15.26 -16.01 3.69
C GLU A 5 -16.36 -15.74 4.73
N LEU A 6 -16.34 -16.44 5.87
CA LEU A 6 -17.32 -16.23 6.94
C LEU A 6 -17.25 -14.82 7.53
N LYS A 7 -16.05 -14.22 7.61
CA LYS A 7 -15.89 -12.85 8.12
C LYS A 7 -16.54 -11.81 7.21
N GLN A 8 -16.59 -12.05 5.91
CA GLN A 8 -17.21 -11.14 4.94
C GLN A 8 -18.75 -11.20 4.95
N LYS A 9 -19.33 -12.28 5.47
CA LYS A 9 -20.79 -12.46 5.52
C LYS A 9 -21.47 -11.47 6.46
N SER A 10 -22.71 -11.12 6.10
CA SER A 10 -23.61 -10.34 6.94
C SER A 10 -24.04 -11.13 8.19
N MET A 11 -24.47 -10.44 9.25
CA MET A 11 -24.94 -11.11 10.47
C MET A 11 -26.16 -12.01 10.20
N SER A 12 -27.05 -11.59 9.30
CA SER A 12 -28.20 -12.39 8.84
C SER A 12 -27.78 -13.68 8.15
N GLU A 13 -26.79 -13.64 7.25
CA GLU A 13 -26.25 -14.84 6.61
C GLU A 13 -25.60 -15.79 7.63
N LEU A 14 -24.86 -15.25 8.60
CA LEU A 14 -24.26 -16.05 9.67
C LEU A 14 -25.31 -16.71 10.56
N MET A 15 -26.42 -16.04 10.84
CA MET A 15 -27.53 -16.60 11.61
C MET A 15 -28.24 -17.75 10.86
N ASN A 16 -28.36 -17.64 9.53
CA ASN A 16 -28.89 -18.72 8.71
C ASN A 16 -27.97 -19.95 8.73
N LEU A 17 -26.66 -19.74 8.57
CA LEU A 17 -25.66 -20.80 8.68
C LEU A 17 -25.63 -21.43 10.08
N ALA A 18 -25.71 -20.62 11.14
CA ALA A 18 -25.78 -21.10 12.51
C ALA A 18 -27.00 -22.01 12.74
N SER A 19 -28.14 -21.67 12.12
CA SER A 19 -29.35 -22.50 12.18
C SER A 19 -29.17 -23.82 11.43
N GLU A 20 -28.52 -23.80 10.26
CA GLU A 20 -28.20 -24.98 9.45
C GLU A 20 -27.29 -25.96 10.22
N PHE A 21 -26.26 -25.44 10.88
CA PHE A 21 -25.31 -26.23 11.68
C PHE A 21 -25.74 -26.48 13.12
N LYS A 22 -26.98 -26.12 13.50
CA LYS A 22 -27.59 -26.33 14.83
C LYS A 22 -26.75 -25.76 15.98
N VAL A 23 -26.24 -24.54 15.81
CA VAL A 23 -25.53 -23.81 16.88
C VAL A 23 -26.53 -23.38 17.96
N GLU A 24 -26.18 -23.57 19.24
CA GLU A 24 -27.02 -23.17 20.37
C GLU A 24 -27.01 -21.65 20.59
N ASN A 25 -28.18 -21.06 20.82
CA ASN A 25 -28.39 -19.64 21.16
C ASN A 25 -27.58 -18.63 20.31
N PRO A 26 -27.66 -18.67 18.97
CA PRO A 26 -26.84 -17.82 18.11
C PRO A 26 -27.13 -16.33 18.26
N SER A 27 -28.34 -15.97 18.69
CA SER A 27 -28.77 -14.57 18.90
C SER A 27 -28.04 -13.82 20.01
N GLY A 28 -27.44 -14.53 20.97
CA GLY A 28 -26.70 -13.94 22.08
C GLY A 28 -25.21 -13.75 21.79
N LEU A 29 -24.72 -14.24 20.66
CA LEU A 29 -23.30 -14.28 20.33
C LEU A 29 -22.88 -13.05 19.53
N THR A 30 -21.68 -12.55 19.81
CA THR A 30 -21.02 -11.59 18.92
C THR A 30 -20.71 -12.24 17.57
N LYS A 31 -20.46 -11.44 16.52
CA LYS A 31 -20.12 -11.97 15.18
C LYS A 31 -18.93 -12.95 15.23
N GLN A 32 -17.93 -12.66 16.05
CA GLN A 32 -16.74 -13.51 16.22
C GLN A 32 -17.07 -14.84 16.90
N GLU A 33 -17.83 -14.81 18.01
CA GLU A 33 -18.25 -16.01 18.73
C GLU A 33 -19.19 -16.88 17.88
N LEU A 34 -20.04 -16.25 17.05
CA LEU A 34 -20.91 -16.93 16.13
C LEU A 34 -20.12 -17.68 15.05
N ILE A 35 -19.15 -17.01 14.41
CA ILE A 35 -18.24 -17.64 13.44
C ILE A 35 -17.49 -18.81 14.09
N PHE A 36 -16.97 -18.61 15.31
CA PHE A 36 -16.28 -19.66 16.06
C PHE A 36 -17.17 -20.89 16.29
N SER A 37 -18.41 -20.66 16.71
CA SER A 37 -19.38 -21.72 17.00
C SER A 37 -19.80 -22.48 15.75
N ILE A 38 -20.02 -21.77 14.63
CA ILE A 38 -20.30 -22.37 13.32
C ILE A 38 -19.13 -23.27 12.88
N LEU A 39 -17.90 -22.77 12.98
CA LEU A 39 -16.71 -23.55 12.59
C LEU A 39 -16.52 -24.79 13.48
N LYS A 40 -16.77 -24.67 14.78
CA LYS A 40 -16.70 -25.80 15.72
C LYS A 40 -17.75 -26.87 15.38
N ALA A 41 -18.98 -26.46 15.08
CA ALA A 41 -20.06 -27.37 14.66
C ALA A 41 -19.79 -28.02 13.29
N TYR A 42 -19.17 -27.28 12.36
CA TYR A 42 -18.78 -27.82 11.06
C TYR A 42 -17.63 -28.83 11.17
N ALA A 43 -16.64 -28.56 12.03
CA ALA A 43 -15.53 -29.49 12.28
C ALA A 43 -15.98 -30.80 12.95
N SER A 44 -16.96 -30.74 13.86
CA SER A 44 -17.49 -31.95 14.50
C SER A 44 -18.23 -32.88 13.54
N GLN A 45 -18.71 -32.34 12.41
CA GLN A 45 -19.29 -33.11 11.30
C GLN A 45 -18.25 -33.59 10.27
N ASN A 46 -16.97 -33.69 10.66
CA ASN A 46 -15.82 -34.02 9.78
C ASN A 46 -15.58 -33.03 8.62
N GLY A 47 -16.09 -31.80 8.72
CA GLY A 47 -15.81 -30.74 7.77
C GLY A 47 -14.37 -30.22 7.90
N SER A 48 -13.68 -30.03 6.76
CA SER A 48 -12.35 -29.38 6.75
C SER A 48 -12.47 -27.86 6.77
N ILE A 49 -11.82 -27.23 7.74
CA ILE A 49 -11.77 -25.77 7.85
C ILE A 49 -10.46 -25.27 7.24
N TYR A 50 -10.55 -24.16 6.50
CA TYR A 50 -9.41 -23.48 5.93
C TYR A 50 -9.33 -22.05 6.48
N GLY A 51 -8.11 -21.55 6.60
CA GLY A 51 -7.82 -20.18 7.02
C GLY A 51 -6.72 -19.58 6.17
N GLU A 52 -6.70 -18.26 6.15
CA GLU A 52 -5.69 -17.45 5.50
C GLU A 52 -5.27 -16.30 6.44
N GLY A 53 -4.00 -15.91 6.37
CA GLY A 53 -3.54 -14.67 6.96
C GLY A 53 -2.05 -14.44 6.72
N VAL A 54 -1.58 -13.30 7.21
CA VAL A 54 -0.17 -12.89 7.10
C VAL A 54 0.55 -13.27 8.38
N LEU A 55 1.64 -14.03 8.26
CA LEU A 55 2.39 -14.51 9.40
C LEU A 55 3.12 -13.36 10.12
N GLU A 56 2.89 -13.24 11.43
CA GLU A 56 3.71 -12.46 12.36
C GLU A 56 4.41 -13.44 13.30
N ILE A 57 5.74 -13.49 13.25
CA ILE A 57 6.55 -14.30 14.18
C ILE A 57 6.88 -13.45 15.40
N LEU A 58 6.55 -13.96 16.59
CA LEU A 58 6.86 -13.31 17.87
C LEU A 58 8.27 -13.70 18.37
N PRO A 59 8.85 -12.94 19.31
CA PRO A 59 10.20 -13.21 19.84
C PRO A 59 10.40 -14.62 20.39
N ASP A 60 9.34 -15.22 20.94
CA ASP A 60 9.35 -16.60 21.47
C ASP A 60 9.40 -17.69 20.38
N GLY A 61 9.40 -17.31 19.11
CA GLY A 61 9.60 -18.20 17.95
C GLY A 61 8.34 -18.89 17.43
N PHE A 62 7.19 -18.71 18.08
CA PHE A 62 5.89 -19.05 17.50
C PHE A 62 5.30 -17.83 16.77
N GLY A 63 4.27 -18.06 15.95
CA GLY A 63 3.64 -16.97 15.19
C GLY A 63 2.14 -17.05 15.13
N PHE A 64 1.53 -15.98 14.62
CA PHE A 64 0.10 -15.89 14.34
C PHE A 64 -0.14 -15.45 12.91
N LEU A 65 -1.13 -16.04 12.25
CA LEU A 65 -1.64 -15.49 10.99
C LEU A 65 -2.64 -14.39 11.32
N ARG A 66 -2.24 -13.15 11.00
CA ARG A 66 -3.06 -11.96 11.19
C ARG A 66 -3.97 -11.73 9.98
N SER A 67 -5.19 -11.29 10.25
CA SER A 67 -6.19 -11.02 9.22
C SER A 67 -5.98 -9.64 8.57
N PRO A 68 -5.93 -9.55 7.22
CA PRO A 68 -5.98 -8.27 6.50
C PRO A 68 -7.23 -7.44 6.84
N MET A 69 -8.38 -8.09 7.07
CA MET A 69 -9.66 -7.42 7.33
C MET A 69 -9.67 -6.58 8.61
N TYR A 70 -8.75 -6.87 9.53
CA TYR A 70 -8.57 -6.13 10.78
C TYR A 70 -7.25 -5.37 10.79
N SER A 71 -6.72 -5.00 9.62
CA SER A 71 -5.45 -4.28 9.47
C SER A 71 -4.28 -4.94 10.21
N TYR A 72 -4.24 -6.27 10.25
CA TYR A 72 -3.27 -7.06 11.01
C TYR A 72 -3.27 -6.80 12.52
N MET A 73 -4.40 -6.41 13.10
CA MET A 73 -4.56 -6.35 14.55
C MET A 73 -4.53 -7.76 15.16
N PRO A 74 -3.93 -7.91 16.35
CA PRO A 74 -4.11 -9.12 17.14
C PRO A 74 -5.59 -9.35 17.46
N GLY A 75 -6.10 -10.52 17.09
CA GLY A 75 -7.49 -10.92 17.27
C GLY A 75 -7.62 -12.28 17.97
N PRO A 76 -8.76 -12.56 18.61
CA PRO A 76 -9.05 -13.89 19.17
C PRO A 76 -9.19 -14.97 18.08
N ASP A 77 -9.47 -14.55 16.86
CA ASP A 77 -9.64 -15.36 15.65
C ASP A 77 -8.34 -15.59 14.87
N ASP A 78 -7.21 -15.17 15.42
CA ASP A 78 -5.90 -15.42 14.82
C ASP A 78 -5.53 -16.91 14.86
N ILE A 79 -4.77 -17.33 13.85
CA ILE A 79 -4.37 -18.72 13.68
C ILE A 79 -2.95 -18.89 14.20
N TYR A 80 -2.80 -19.69 15.24
CA TYR A 80 -1.52 -20.09 15.81
C TYR A 80 -0.72 -20.93 14.81
N VAL A 81 0.56 -20.57 14.67
CA VAL A 81 1.57 -21.28 13.88
C VAL A 81 2.70 -21.70 14.79
N SER A 82 2.97 -23.00 14.81
CA SER A 82 3.97 -23.59 15.69
C SER A 82 5.41 -23.29 15.22
N PRO A 83 6.39 -23.21 16.14
CA PRO A 83 7.80 -23.05 15.78
C PRO A 83 8.35 -24.19 14.91
N SER A 84 7.75 -25.37 14.97
CA SER A 84 8.13 -26.51 14.12
C SER A 84 7.69 -26.30 12.67
N GLN A 85 6.49 -25.76 12.44
CA GLN A 85 6.02 -25.39 11.10
C GLN A 85 6.87 -24.26 10.50
N ILE A 86 7.15 -23.23 11.29
CA ILE A 86 8.01 -22.11 10.88
C ILE A 86 9.38 -22.61 10.41
N ARG A 87 10.04 -23.44 11.23
CA ARG A 87 11.36 -24.01 10.89
C ARG A 87 11.30 -24.97 9.71
N ARG A 88 10.26 -25.80 9.61
CA ARG A 88 10.13 -26.81 8.54
C ARG A 88 10.00 -26.18 7.16
N PHE A 89 9.25 -25.09 7.04
CA PHE A 89 8.98 -24.41 5.76
C PHE A 89 9.83 -23.15 5.55
N GLY A 90 10.70 -22.79 6.50
CA GLY A 90 11.53 -21.59 6.42
C GLY A 90 10.72 -20.28 6.42
N LEU A 91 9.60 -20.27 7.14
CA LEU A 91 8.67 -19.15 7.14
C LEU A 91 9.27 -17.90 7.80
N ARG A 92 8.89 -16.73 7.30
CA ARG A 92 9.29 -15.42 7.82
C ARG A 92 8.06 -14.54 8.04
N THR A 93 8.20 -13.54 8.89
CA THR A 93 7.17 -12.49 9.04
C THR A 93 6.86 -11.88 7.67
N GLY A 94 5.58 -11.69 7.39
CA GLY A 94 5.06 -11.22 6.10
C GLY A 94 4.59 -12.33 5.14
N ASP A 95 4.92 -13.61 5.40
CA ASP A 95 4.46 -14.69 4.52
C ASP A 95 2.93 -14.81 4.56
N VAL A 96 2.28 -14.77 3.41
CA VAL A 96 0.83 -15.02 3.30
C VAL A 96 0.62 -16.52 3.28
N ILE A 97 -0.09 -17.07 4.26
CA ILE A 97 -0.26 -18.51 4.41
C ILE A 97 -1.72 -18.87 4.27
N THR A 98 -2.01 -19.80 3.37
CA THR A 98 -3.32 -20.47 3.27
C THR A 98 -3.16 -21.92 3.68
N GLY A 99 -4.13 -22.44 4.43
CA GLY A 99 -4.02 -23.81 4.91
C GLY A 99 -5.22 -24.31 5.67
N GLN A 100 -5.19 -25.61 5.94
CA GLN A 100 -6.17 -26.27 6.79
C GLN A 100 -5.91 -25.89 8.25
N ILE A 101 -6.97 -25.47 8.94
CA ILE A 101 -6.93 -25.10 10.36
C ILE A 101 -7.83 -26.01 11.19
N ARG A 102 -7.61 -26.02 12.50
CA ARG A 102 -8.49 -26.67 13.47
C ARG A 102 -8.91 -25.69 14.57
N PRO A 103 -10.11 -25.87 15.14
CA PRO A 103 -10.50 -25.15 16.35
C PRO A 103 -9.58 -25.51 17.53
N PRO A 104 -9.48 -24.62 18.53
CA PRO A 104 -8.75 -24.91 19.77
C PRO A 104 -9.35 -26.12 20.49
N LYS A 105 -8.46 -26.95 21.05
CA LYS A 105 -8.81 -28.02 22.00
C LYS A 105 -9.03 -27.44 23.41
N GLU A 106 -9.48 -28.27 24.35
CA GLU A 106 -9.57 -27.89 25.76
C GLU A 106 -8.22 -27.33 26.26
N GLY A 107 -8.24 -26.11 26.79
CA GLY A 107 -7.05 -25.39 27.25
C GLY A 107 -6.36 -24.50 26.21
N GLU A 108 -6.71 -24.62 24.92
CA GLU A 108 -6.20 -23.73 23.85
C GLU A 108 -7.16 -22.55 23.62
N ARG A 109 -6.61 -21.38 23.24
CA ARG A 109 -7.41 -20.17 22.97
C ARG A 109 -7.59 -19.84 21.49
N TYR A 110 -6.67 -20.28 20.64
CA TYR A 110 -6.59 -19.86 19.24
C TYR A 110 -6.81 -21.04 18.29
N PHE A 111 -7.24 -20.74 17.06
CA PHE A 111 -7.19 -21.73 15.98
C PHE A 111 -5.74 -22.17 15.75
N ALA A 112 -5.52 -23.42 15.37
CA ALA A 112 -4.17 -23.91 15.07
C ALA A 112 -4.07 -24.35 13.61
N LEU A 113 -2.96 -23.99 12.96
CA LEU A 113 -2.66 -24.44 11.61
C LEU A 113 -2.33 -25.94 11.62
N LEU A 114 -3.06 -26.75 10.86
CA LEU A 114 -2.79 -28.18 10.70
C LEU A 114 -1.82 -28.44 9.55
N ARG A 115 -2.16 -27.91 8.38
CA ARG A 115 -1.44 -28.15 7.12
C ARG A 115 -1.42 -26.88 6.29
N ILE A 116 -0.25 -26.56 5.75
CA ILE A 116 -0.09 -25.47 4.80
C ILE A 116 -0.42 -25.96 3.40
N ASN A 117 -1.25 -25.21 2.70
CA ASN A 117 -1.60 -25.46 1.30
C ASN A 117 -0.76 -24.58 0.38
N GLU A 118 -0.70 -23.27 0.66
CA GLU A 118 0.05 -22.30 -0.15
C GLU A 118 0.77 -21.29 0.74
N ILE A 119 1.88 -20.76 0.22
CA ILE A 119 2.67 -19.69 0.82
C ILE A 119 2.90 -18.64 -0.26
N CYS A 120 2.40 -17.42 -0.02
CA CYS A 120 2.41 -16.30 -0.96
C CYS A 120 1.81 -16.68 -2.32
N PHE A 121 0.63 -17.32 -2.29
CA PHE A 121 -0.12 -17.76 -3.48
C PHE A 121 0.57 -18.83 -4.34
N ALA A 122 1.61 -19.47 -3.81
CA ALA A 122 2.35 -20.54 -4.47
C ALA A 122 2.43 -21.80 -3.60
N PRO A 123 2.54 -23.00 -4.21
CA PRO A 123 2.74 -24.24 -3.47
C PRO A 123 4.06 -24.23 -2.64
N PRO A 124 4.10 -24.87 -1.46
CA PRO A 124 5.30 -24.96 -0.63
C PRO A 124 6.51 -25.61 -1.31
N SER A 125 6.31 -26.40 -2.37
CA SER A 125 7.42 -26.98 -3.15
C SER A 125 8.32 -25.94 -3.80
N GLU A 126 7.79 -24.76 -4.11
CA GLU A 126 8.51 -23.67 -4.79
C GLU A 126 9.37 -22.81 -3.84
N LEU A 127 9.35 -23.09 -2.53
CA LEU A 127 10.14 -22.35 -1.52
C LEU A 127 11.65 -22.53 -1.65
N ARG A 128 12.12 -23.64 -2.25
CA ARG A 128 13.52 -24.06 -2.14
C ARG A 128 14.51 -23.16 -2.88
N ASN A 129 14.05 -22.34 -3.83
CA ASN A 129 14.92 -21.56 -4.73
C ASN A 129 14.66 -20.04 -4.65
N ILE A 130 14.13 -19.54 -3.53
CA ILE A 130 13.85 -18.11 -3.37
C ILE A 130 15.13 -17.36 -2.99
N ILE A 131 15.41 -16.27 -3.69
CA ILE A 131 16.43 -15.31 -3.32
C ILE A 131 15.80 -14.32 -2.35
N LEU A 132 16.46 -14.06 -1.22
CA LEU A 132 15.97 -13.10 -0.21
C LEU A 132 15.93 -11.69 -0.78
N PHE A 133 14.96 -10.87 -0.36
CA PHE A 133 14.76 -9.52 -0.85
C PHE A 133 16.02 -8.64 -0.78
N ASP A 134 16.79 -8.77 0.30
CA ASP A 134 18.02 -8.00 0.51
C ASP A 134 19.17 -8.42 -0.43
N ASN A 135 19.09 -9.61 -1.03
CA ASN A 135 20.07 -10.14 -1.99
C ASN A 135 19.67 -9.90 -3.45
N LEU A 136 18.47 -9.39 -3.71
CA LEU A 136 17.98 -9.07 -5.05
C LEU A 136 18.70 -7.84 -5.60
N THR A 137 19.00 -7.84 -6.90
CA THR A 137 19.79 -6.77 -7.53
C THR A 137 18.89 -5.57 -7.84
N PRO A 138 19.09 -4.40 -7.18
CA PRO A 138 18.25 -3.23 -7.40
C PRO A 138 18.64 -2.53 -8.70
N ILE A 139 17.65 -2.28 -9.56
CA ILE A 139 17.83 -1.49 -10.79
C ILE A 139 16.88 -0.29 -10.82
N TYR A 140 17.08 0.62 -11.77
CA TYR A 140 16.10 1.66 -12.05
C TYR A 140 14.82 1.04 -12.63
N PRO A 141 13.65 1.67 -12.42
CA PRO A 141 12.45 1.30 -13.14
C PRO A 141 12.67 1.41 -14.66
N ASP A 142 12.39 0.33 -15.37
CA ASP A 142 12.53 0.18 -16.82
C ASP A 142 11.21 -0.20 -17.52
N GLU A 143 10.22 -0.63 -16.73
CA GLU A 143 8.83 -0.82 -17.18
C GLU A 143 7.92 0.24 -16.55
N ARG A 144 7.09 0.89 -17.36
CA ARG A 144 6.17 1.96 -16.91
C ARG A 144 4.81 1.41 -16.51
N PHE A 145 4.22 1.97 -15.46
CA PHE A 145 2.79 1.92 -15.24
C PHE A 145 2.10 2.97 -16.12
N ILE A 146 1.22 2.51 -17.00
CA ILE A 146 0.26 3.36 -17.71
C ILE A 146 -0.82 3.78 -16.72
N ILE A 147 -0.85 5.05 -16.34
CA ILE A 147 -1.85 5.62 -15.44
C ILE A 147 -3.01 6.21 -16.25
N GLU A 148 -2.80 6.65 -17.49
CA GLU A 148 -3.86 7.16 -18.36
C GLU A 148 -5.08 6.22 -18.38
N ASN A 149 -6.22 6.75 -17.91
CA ASN A 149 -7.45 5.98 -17.73
C ASN A 149 -8.68 6.87 -17.96
N GLY A 150 -9.07 6.97 -19.23
CA GLY A 150 -10.19 7.78 -19.70
C GLY A 150 -9.80 9.20 -20.14
N ALA A 151 -10.51 9.72 -21.14
CA ALA A 151 -10.22 11.01 -21.76
C ALA A 151 -10.34 12.21 -20.80
N GLU A 152 -11.34 12.16 -19.91
CA GLU A 152 -11.65 13.21 -18.94
C GLU A 152 -10.82 13.12 -17.65
N ASN A 153 -10.02 12.07 -17.49
CA ASN A 153 -9.17 11.91 -16.32
C ASN A 153 -7.83 12.64 -16.55
N TYR A 154 -7.89 13.97 -16.48
CA TYR A 154 -6.71 14.81 -16.72
C TYR A 154 -5.59 14.53 -15.72
N SER A 155 -5.91 14.17 -14.47
CA SER A 155 -4.92 13.80 -13.45
C SER A 155 -4.03 12.65 -13.90
N SER A 156 -4.62 11.53 -14.36
CA SER A 156 -3.85 10.38 -14.80
C SER A 156 -3.04 10.66 -16.06
N ARG A 157 -3.65 11.37 -17.00
CA ARG A 157 -3.02 11.76 -18.25
C ARG A 157 -1.81 12.67 -18.04
N ILE A 158 -1.91 13.64 -17.13
CA ILE A 158 -0.82 14.56 -16.78
C ILE A 158 0.30 13.82 -16.05
N ILE A 159 -0.02 12.89 -15.14
CA ILE A 159 0.98 12.04 -14.48
C ILE A 159 1.79 11.27 -15.52
N ASP A 160 1.15 10.59 -16.48
CA ASP A 160 1.84 9.79 -17.49
C ASP A 160 2.81 10.60 -18.36
N LEU A 161 2.50 11.87 -18.62
CA LEU A 161 3.34 12.73 -19.46
C LEU A 161 4.49 13.37 -18.70
N LEU A 162 4.25 13.86 -17.48
CA LEU A 162 5.20 14.73 -16.78
C LEU A 162 5.93 14.03 -15.64
N THR A 163 5.31 13.04 -15.03
CA THR A 163 5.84 12.29 -13.89
C THR A 163 5.59 10.80 -14.08
N PRO A 164 6.14 10.19 -15.14
CA PRO A 164 5.91 8.78 -15.41
C PRO A 164 6.29 7.93 -14.19
N ILE A 165 5.47 6.93 -13.87
CA ILE A 165 5.67 6.04 -12.73
C ILE A 165 6.09 4.68 -13.28
N GLY A 166 7.23 4.15 -12.82
CA GLY A 166 7.69 2.82 -13.19
C GLY A 166 7.46 1.75 -12.13
N LYS A 167 7.57 0.49 -12.54
CA LYS A 167 7.68 -0.66 -11.64
C LYS A 167 8.94 -0.52 -10.79
N GLY A 168 8.77 -0.40 -9.48
CA GLY A 168 9.85 -0.14 -8.53
C GLY A 168 10.09 1.33 -8.20
N GLN A 169 9.19 2.24 -8.60
CA GLN A 169 9.33 3.68 -8.32
C GLN A 169 9.26 3.98 -6.82
N ARG A 170 10.07 4.96 -6.37
CA ARG A 170 9.99 5.63 -5.07
C ARG A 170 9.46 7.04 -5.28
N GLY A 171 8.14 7.16 -5.30
CA GLY A 171 7.45 8.42 -5.57
C GLY A 171 6.99 9.14 -4.31
N LEU A 172 7.15 10.47 -4.29
CA LEU A 172 6.58 11.35 -3.29
C LEU A 172 5.55 12.28 -3.92
N ILE A 173 4.31 12.24 -3.41
CA ILE A 173 3.29 13.24 -3.69
C ILE A 173 3.41 14.31 -2.60
N VAL A 174 4.07 15.41 -2.94
CA VAL A 174 4.36 16.52 -2.03
C VAL A 174 3.18 17.47 -2.04
N ALA A 175 2.40 17.46 -0.98
CA ALA A 175 1.09 18.11 -0.96
C ALA A 175 0.87 18.92 0.31
N PRO A 176 0.56 20.23 0.20
CA PRO A 176 -0.06 20.96 1.29
C PRO A 176 -1.43 20.36 1.67
N PRO A 177 -1.92 20.60 2.90
CA PRO A 177 -3.29 20.25 3.27
C PRO A 177 -4.32 20.83 2.28
N ARG A 178 -5.40 20.07 2.02
CA ARG A 178 -6.56 20.46 1.18
C ARG A 178 -6.27 20.66 -0.32
N THR A 179 -5.23 20.04 -0.86
CA THR A 179 -4.85 20.14 -2.30
C THR A 179 -5.33 18.98 -3.18
N GLY A 180 -6.07 18.02 -2.63
CA GLY A 180 -6.63 16.89 -3.39
C GLY A 180 -5.78 15.62 -3.39
N LYS A 181 -4.87 15.45 -2.42
CA LYS A 181 -4.00 14.26 -2.26
C LYS A 181 -4.76 12.93 -2.39
N THR A 182 -5.92 12.83 -1.72
CA THR A 182 -6.72 11.61 -1.64
C THR A 182 -7.31 11.24 -3.00
N MET A 183 -7.86 12.23 -3.72
CA MET A 183 -8.39 12.02 -5.07
C MET A 183 -7.29 11.60 -6.05
N LEU A 184 -6.09 12.15 -5.91
CA LEU A 184 -4.96 11.77 -6.75
C LEU A 184 -4.50 10.34 -6.47
N LEU A 185 -4.40 9.93 -5.20
CA LEU A 185 -4.09 8.55 -4.82
C LEU A 185 -5.16 7.56 -5.34
N GLN A 186 -6.45 7.89 -5.18
CA GLN A 186 -7.55 7.08 -5.74
C GLN A 186 -7.44 6.95 -7.26
N THR A 187 -7.07 8.04 -7.95
CA THR A 187 -6.86 8.04 -9.40
C THR A 187 -5.74 7.09 -9.80
N ILE A 188 -4.59 7.15 -9.12
CA ILE A 188 -3.46 6.25 -9.37
C ILE A 188 -3.88 4.80 -9.12
N ALA A 189 -4.53 4.54 -7.99
CA ALA A 189 -4.98 3.21 -7.59
C ALA A 189 -5.93 2.57 -8.63
N ASN A 190 -6.96 3.31 -9.04
CA ASN A 190 -7.95 2.84 -10.00
C ASN A 190 -7.36 2.65 -11.40
N SER A 191 -6.37 3.47 -11.75
CA SER A 191 -5.66 3.35 -13.04
C SER A 191 -4.76 2.12 -13.07
N ILE A 192 -4.03 1.85 -11.99
CA ILE A 192 -3.24 0.62 -11.84
C ILE A 192 -4.15 -0.60 -11.90
N ASN A 193 -5.27 -0.61 -11.18
CA ASN A 193 -6.23 -1.71 -11.21
C ASN A 193 -6.82 -1.98 -12.61
N ALA A 194 -7.03 -0.93 -13.42
CA ALA A 194 -7.59 -1.05 -14.75
C ALA A 194 -6.56 -1.52 -15.78
N ASN A 195 -5.34 -0.96 -15.71
CA ASN A 195 -4.31 -1.14 -16.75
C ASN A 195 -3.31 -2.27 -16.42
N HIS A 196 -3.15 -2.60 -15.12
CA HIS A 196 -2.17 -3.57 -14.59
C HIS A 196 -2.83 -4.47 -13.52
N PRO A 197 -3.84 -5.27 -13.88
CA PRO A 197 -4.60 -6.10 -12.93
C PRO A 197 -3.77 -7.20 -12.26
N GLU A 198 -2.57 -7.50 -12.78
CA GLU A 198 -1.61 -8.44 -12.20
C GLU A 198 -0.88 -7.88 -10.98
N VAL A 199 -0.88 -6.56 -10.79
CA VAL A 199 -0.16 -5.89 -9.70
C VAL A 199 -0.90 -6.08 -8.38
N TYR A 200 -0.15 -6.42 -7.34
CA TYR A 200 -0.68 -6.49 -5.98
C TYR A 200 -0.73 -5.10 -5.35
N LEU A 201 -1.91 -4.50 -5.30
CA LEU A 201 -2.12 -3.14 -4.79
C LEU A 201 -2.50 -3.13 -3.31
N ILE A 202 -1.69 -2.44 -2.51
CA ILE A 202 -1.90 -2.19 -1.09
C ILE A 202 -2.08 -0.69 -0.88
N VAL A 203 -3.12 -0.29 -0.16
CA VAL A 203 -3.30 1.08 0.31
C VAL A 203 -3.08 1.10 1.81
N LEU A 204 -2.03 1.80 2.27
CA LEU A 204 -1.66 1.94 3.67
C LEU A 204 -2.00 3.34 4.18
N LEU A 205 -2.99 3.43 5.07
CA LEU A 205 -3.46 4.67 5.66
C LEU A 205 -3.00 4.75 7.12
N ILE A 206 -2.20 5.75 7.46
CA ILE A 206 -1.59 5.93 8.79
C ILE A 206 -2.02 7.26 9.39
N ASP A 207 -2.60 7.21 10.59
CA ASP A 207 -3.02 8.38 11.37
C ASP A 207 -3.97 9.28 10.55
N GLU A 208 -4.86 8.63 9.80
CA GLU A 208 -5.92 9.27 9.00
C GLU A 208 -7.31 9.09 9.61
N ARG A 209 -8.26 9.86 9.10
CA ARG A 209 -9.63 9.89 9.64
C ARG A 209 -10.44 8.64 9.23
N PRO A 210 -11.29 8.09 10.12
CA PRO A 210 -12.10 6.90 9.82
C PRO A 210 -12.99 7.04 8.57
N GLU A 211 -13.53 8.23 8.30
CA GLU A 211 -14.35 8.50 7.13
C GLU A 211 -13.54 8.43 5.83
N GLU A 212 -12.28 8.89 5.84
CA GLU A 212 -11.38 8.82 4.68
C GLU A 212 -10.95 7.38 4.40
N VAL A 213 -10.72 6.59 5.46
CA VAL A 213 -10.47 5.14 5.35
C VAL A 213 -11.65 4.42 4.69
N THR A 214 -12.87 4.74 5.12
CA THR A 214 -14.08 4.12 4.59
C THR A 214 -14.30 4.49 3.12
N ASP A 215 -14.07 5.75 2.76
CA ASP A 215 -14.15 6.22 1.37
C ASP A 215 -13.15 5.50 0.46
N MET A 216 -11.90 5.38 0.89
CA MET A 216 -10.85 4.66 0.16
C MET A 216 -11.21 3.19 -0.05
N ALA A 217 -11.67 2.50 1.01
CA ALA A 217 -12.05 1.09 0.96
C ALA A 217 -13.24 0.79 0.05
N ARG A 218 -14.13 1.76 -0.16
CA ARG A 218 -15.29 1.61 -1.07
C ARG A 218 -14.97 1.99 -2.51
N THR A 219 -14.04 2.93 -2.70
CA THR A 219 -13.74 3.50 -4.02
C THR A 219 -12.67 2.73 -4.77
N VAL A 220 -11.73 2.12 -4.05
CA VAL A 220 -10.55 1.45 -4.64
C VAL A 220 -10.61 -0.05 -4.38
N LYS A 221 -10.46 -0.85 -5.44
CA LYS A 221 -10.28 -2.29 -5.34
C LYS A 221 -8.83 -2.61 -4.97
N ALA A 222 -8.50 -2.59 -3.68
CA ALA A 222 -7.17 -2.88 -3.19
C ALA A 222 -7.24 -3.54 -1.80
N GLU A 223 -6.13 -4.08 -1.32
CA GLU A 223 -5.99 -4.37 0.10
C GLU A 223 -5.79 -3.06 0.86
N VAL A 224 -6.86 -2.55 1.48
CA VAL A 224 -6.81 -1.32 2.27
C VAL A 224 -6.51 -1.67 3.73
N ILE A 225 -5.32 -1.28 4.17
CA ILE A 225 -4.82 -1.46 5.53
C ILE A 225 -4.72 -0.09 6.20
N SER A 226 -5.34 0.07 7.37
CA SER A 226 -5.41 1.35 8.05
C SER A 226 -5.13 1.27 9.55
N SER A 227 -4.55 2.35 10.07
CA SER A 227 -4.49 2.65 11.50
C SER A 227 -4.93 4.10 11.67
N THR A 228 -6.12 4.33 12.22
CA THR A 228 -6.69 5.68 12.39
C THR A 228 -5.97 6.46 13.48
N PHE A 229 -6.23 7.77 13.58
CA PHE A 229 -5.63 8.65 14.60
C PHE A 229 -5.99 8.29 16.05
N ASP A 230 -7.00 7.44 16.26
CA ASP A 230 -7.40 6.95 17.60
C ASP A 230 -6.40 5.92 18.16
N GLU A 231 -5.56 5.34 17.30
CA GLU A 231 -4.60 4.30 17.64
C GLU A 231 -3.25 4.90 18.10
N PRO A 232 -2.51 4.21 18.99
CA PRO A 232 -1.24 4.72 19.48
C PRO A 232 -0.12 4.65 18.41
N PRO A 233 0.95 5.47 18.51
CA PRO A 233 2.06 5.45 17.56
C PRO A 233 2.73 4.08 17.35
N GLN A 234 2.80 3.25 18.39
CA GLN A 234 3.33 1.89 18.32
C GLN A 234 2.52 1.03 17.34
N ARG A 235 1.21 1.24 17.28
CA ARG A 235 0.31 0.54 16.37
C ARG A 235 0.58 0.94 14.92
N HIS A 236 0.72 2.23 14.63
CA HIS A 236 1.07 2.70 13.29
C HIS A 236 2.36 2.06 12.77
N VAL A 237 3.39 2.01 13.63
CA VAL A 237 4.67 1.36 13.32
C VAL A 237 4.48 -0.13 13.06
N GLN A 238 3.75 -0.85 13.92
CA GLN A 238 3.51 -2.28 13.75
C GLN A 238 2.80 -2.61 12.43
N VAL A 239 1.74 -1.86 12.08
CA VAL A 239 1.01 -2.04 10.81
C VAL A 239 1.95 -1.84 9.62
N ALA A 240 2.71 -0.76 9.62
CA ALA A 240 3.62 -0.44 8.53
C ALA A 240 4.70 -1.54 8.36
N GLU A 241 5.24 -2.05 9.46
CA GLU A 241 6.23 -3.16 9.44
C GLU A 241 5.61 -4.46 8.90
N MET A 242 4.36 -4.79 9.26
CA MET A 242 3.67 -5.95 8.70
C MET A 242 3.42 -5.80 7.19
N VAL A 243 2.98 -4.62 6.75
CA VAL A 243 2.73 -4.34 5.33
C VAL A 243 4.01 -4.42 4.51
N ILE A 244 5.11 -3.82 4.99
CA ILE A 244 6.36 -3.84 4.22
C ILE A 244 7.00 -5.22 4.18
N GLU A 245 6.93 -5.99 5.26
CA GLU A 245 7.43 -7.37 5.25
C GLU A 245 6.60 -8.24 4.33
N LYS A 246 5.27 -8.12 4.34
CA LYS A 246 4.40 -8.78 3.36
C LYS A 246 4.82 -8.43 1.93
N ALA A 247 4.95 -7.14 1.61
CA ALA A 247 5.32 -6.69 0.28
C ALA A 247 6.67 -7.26 -0.17
N LYS A 248 7.69 -7.32 0.72
CA LYS A 248 8.97 -7.97 0.41
C LYS A 248 8.81 -9.45 0.11
N ARG A 249 8.02 -10.19 0.90
CA ARG A 249 7.75 -11.62 0.66
C ARG A 249 7.07 -11.86 -0.69
N LEU A 250 6.17 -10.96 -1.10
CA LEU A 250 5.53 -11.02 -2.41
C LEU A 250 6.53 -10.73 -3.55
N VAL A 251 7.41 -9.75 -3.39
CA VAL A 251 8.45 -9.41 -4.39
C VAL A 251 9.48 -10.54 -4.55
N GLU A 252 9.85 -11.21 -3.46
CA GLU A 252 10.70 -12.41 -3.50
C GLU A 252 10.06 -13.55 -4.33
N ARG A 253 8.74 -13.49 -4.56
CA ARG A 253 7.97 -14.37 -5.46
C ARG A 253 7.77 -13.79 -6.87
N LYS A 254 8.56 -12.78 -7.23
CA LYS A 254 8.54 -12.10 -8.53
C LYS A 254 7.22 -11.39 -8.85
N MET A 255 6.45 -11.02 -7.83
CA MET A 255 5.23 -10.23 -8.02
C MET A 255 5.56 -8.74 -8.00
N ASP A 256 4.82 -7.98 -8.81
CA ASP A 256 4.84 -6.53 -8.77
C ASP A 256 3.88 -6.04 -7.69
N VAL A 257 4.42 -5.32 -6.71
CA VAL A 257 3.67 -4.82 -5.55
C VAL A 257 3.70 -3.30 -5.54
N VAL A 258 2.54 -2.68 -5.37
CA VAL A 258 2.42 -1.24 -5.21
C VAL A 258 1.85 -0.94 -3.82
N ILE A 259 2.54 -0.09 -3.05
CA ILE A 259 2.04 0.46 -1.80
C ILE A 259 1.75 1.95 -2.02
N LEU A 260 0.49 2.32 -1.84
CA LEU A 260 0.05 3.71 -1.74
C LEU A 260 -0.01 4.10 -0.27
N LEU A 261 0.92 4.94 0.20
CA LEU A 261 1.04 5.33 1.60
C LEU A 261 0.52 6.75 1.83
N ASP A 262 -0.49 6.88 2.69
CA ASP A 262 -1.00 8.18 3.17
C ASP A 262 -0.93 8.23 4.71
N SER A 263 0.10 8.82 5.33
CA SER A 263 1.24 9.54 4.73
C SER A 263 2.59 9.15 5.33
N ILE A 264 3.67 9.38 4.58
CA ILE A 264 5.04 9.13 5.07
C ILE A 264 5.43 10.08 6.21
N THR A 265 4.90 11.31 6.19
CA THR A 265 5.14 12.31 7.24
C THR A 265 4.57 11.84 8.58
N ARG A 266 3.32 11.35 8.58
CA ARG A 266 2.68 10.80 9.80
C ARG A 266 3.38 9.54 10.30
N LEU A 267 3.78 8.66 9.38
CA LEU A 267 4.56 7.48 9.73
C LEU A 267 5.89 7.86 10.40
N ALA A 268 6.63 8.83 9.85
CA ALA A 268 7.88 9.31 10.44
C ALA A 268 7.68 9.93 11.83
N ARG A 269 6.59 10.68 12.05
CA ARG A 269 6.21 11.18 13.39
C ARG A 269 5.97 10.03 14.37
N ALA A 270 5.27 8.97 13.94
CA ALA A 270 5.04 7.80 14.77
C ALA A 270 6.35 7.10 15.16
N TYR A 271 7.28 6.92 14.22
CA TYR A 271 8.62 6.39 14.52
C TYR A 271 9.39 7.27 15.50
N ASN A 272 9.33 8.59 15.36
CA ASN A 272 9.96 9.51 16.30
C ASN A 272 9.39 9.39 17.72
N ALA A 273 8.08 9.22 17.86
CA ALA A 273 7.42 9.05 19.16
C ALA A 273 7.74 7.70 19.84
N VAL A 274 8.01 6.65 19.07
CA VAL A 274 8.31 5.30 19.58
C VAL A 274 9.81 5.08 19.84
N THR A 275 10.68 5.84 19.16
CA THR A 275 12.13 5.67 19.28
C THR A 275 12.63 6.16 20.65
N PRO A 276 13.38 5.35 21.41
CA PRO A 276 14.01 5.79 22.65
C PRO A 276 14.96 6.97 22.39
N SER A 277 14.97 7.96 23.28
CA SER A 277 15.81 9.15 23.14
C SER A 277 17.30 8.77 23.06
N SER A 278 17.94 9.20 21.98
CA SER A 278 19.39 9.06 21.76
C SER A 278 20.21 10.13 22.49
N GLY A 279 19.55 11.11 23.13
CA GLY A 279 20.19 12.30 23.70
C GLY A 279 20.62 13.34 22.66
N ARG A 280 20.41 13.10 21.37
CA ARG A 280 20.72 14.05 20.27
C ARG A 280 19.45 14.37 19.50
N VAL A 281 18.97 15.60 19.67
CA VAL A 281 17.77 16.12 18.99
C VAL A 281 18.20 17.02 17.84
N LEU A 282 17.76 16.68 16.63
CA LEU A 282 17.93 17.45 15.40
C LEU A 282 16.92 18.61 15.35
N SER A 283 17.09 19.47 14.34
CA SER A 283 16.14 20.54 14.07
C SER A 283 14.71 20.00 13.93
N GLY A 284 13.72 20.73 14.46
CA GLY A 284 12.33 20.30 14.42
C GLY A 284 11.93 19.25 15.47
N GLY A 285 12.79 18.93 16.44
CA GLY A 285 12.45 18.02 17.54
C GLY A 285 12.54 16.53 17.19
N LEU A 286 13.27 16.20 16.11
CA LEU A 286 13.49 14.84 15.66
C LEU A 286 14.68 14.22 16.39
N ASP A 287 14.53 13.00 16.89
CA ASP A 287 15.69 12.25 17.36
C ASP A 287 16.60 11.87 16.19
N ALA A 288 17.92 11.87 16.40
CA ALA A 288 18.89 11.55 15.36
C ALA A 288 18.67 10.16 14.72
N ASN A 289 18.12 9.20 15.46
CA ASN A 289 17.88 7.85 14.97
C ASN A 289 16.45 7.63 14.46
N ALA A 290 15.52 8.57 14.72
CA ALA A 290 14.10 8.40 14.41
C ALA A 290 13.82 8.20 12.92
N LEU A 291 14.61 8.83 12.04
CA LEU A 291 14.39 8.78 10.59
C LEU A 291 14.99 7.53 9.91
N GLN A 292 15.83 6.76 10.60
CA GLN A 292 16.50 5.61 10.00
C GLN A 292 15.49 4.54 9.51
N ARG A 293 14.53 4.17 10.36
CA ARG A 293 13.50 3.16 10.03
C ARG A 293 12.53 3.63 8.94
N PRO A 294 11.95 4.84 9.02
CA PRO A 294 11.16 5.39 7.92
C PRO A 294 11.92 5.46 6.59
N LYS A 295 13.20 5.85 6.59
CA LYS A 295 14.04 5.86 5.37
C LYS A 295 14.25 4.45 4.83
N ARG A 296 14.45 3.45 5.69
CA ARG A 296 14.52 2.04 5.27
C ARG A 296 13.20 1.55 4.68
N PHE A 297 12.06 1.95 5.25
CA PHE A 297 10.73 1.62 4.72
C PHE A 297 10.58 2.17 3.29
N PHE A 298 10.81 3.47 3.10
CA PHE A 298 10.64 4.10 1.77
C PHE A 298 11.72 3.66 0.76
N GLY A 299 12.96 3.48 1.22
CA GLY A 299 14.08 2.95 0.44
C GLY A 299 13.98 1.45 0.12
N ALA A 300 12.98 0.74 0.67
CA ALA A 300 12.72 -0.63 0.27
C ALA A 300 12.23 -0.68 -1.19
N ALA A 301 11.46 0.32 -1.64
CA ALA A 301 10.97 0.34 -3.01
C ALA A 301 12.11 0.39 -4.04
N ARG A 302 12.06 -0.55 -4.99
CA ARG A 302 13.07 -0.80 -6.01
C ARG A 302 12.49 -1.70 -7.08
N ASN A 303 13.03 -1.57 -8.30
CA ASN A 303 12.87 -2.57 -9.32
C ASN A 303 13.93 -3.67 -9.13
N VAL A 304 13.63 -4.91 -9.53
CA VAL A 304 14.50 -6.06 -9.30
C VAL A 304 14.79 -6.78 -10.62
N GLU A 305 16.06 -7.00 -10.91
CA GLU A 305 16.51 -7.65 -12.14
C GLU A 305 16.05 -9.11 -12.25
N GLU A 306 16.02 -9.86 -11.12
CA GLU A 306 15.61 -11.26 -11.08
C GLU A 306 14.09 -11.49 -11.22
N GLY A 307 13.30 -10.41 -11.20
CA GLY A 307 11.86 -10.38 -11.38
C GLY A 307 11.09 -9.84 -10.18
N GLY A 308 9.94 -9.20 -10.46
CA GLY A 308 9.11 -8.50 -9.49
C GLY A 308 9.62 -7.09 -9.21
N SER A 309 8.79 -6.29 -8.54
CA SER A 309 9.14 -4.91 -8.19
C SER A 309 8.36 -4.45 -6.97
N LEU A 310 8.97 -3.57 -6.18
CA LEU A 310 8.29 -2.90 -5.07
C LEU A 310 8.19 -1.40 -5.37
N THR A 311 6.99 -0.94 -5.66
CA THR A 311 6.68 0.47 -5.89
C THR A 311 6.06 1.06 -4.64
N ILE A 312 6.58 2.20 -4.16
CA ILE A 312 5.98 2.94 -3.06
C ILE A 312 5.72 4.36 -3.55
N ILE A 313 4.44 4.76 -3.56
CA ILE A 313 4.01 6.14 -3.78
C ILE A 313 3.45 6.64 -2.47
N ALA A 314 4.13 7.59 -1.85
CA ALA A 314 3.74 8.11 -0.55
C ALA A 314 3.41 9.60 -0.62
N THR A 315 2.41 10.04 0.15
CA THR A 315 2.15 11.47 0.34
C THR A 315 3.09 12.03 1.39
N ALA A 316 3.62 13.22 1.13
CA ALA A 316 4.42 14.00 2.06
C ALA A 316 3.75 15.36 2.28
N LEU A 317 3.52 15.71 3.55
CA LEU A 317 2.88 16.96 3.92
C LEU A 317 3.92 18.09 3.97
N ILE A 318 3.62 19.20 3.30
CA ILE A 318 4.38 20.46 3.37
C ILE A 318 3.46 21.62 3.78
N ASP A 319 4.04 22.78 4.09
CA ASP A 319 3.30 24.01 4.44
C ASP A 319 2.29 23.81 5.58
N THR A 320 2.64 22.95 6.54
CA THR A 320 1.84 22.65 7.75
C THR A 320 2.11 23.65 8.88
N GLY A 321 3.15 24.48 8.74
CA GLY A 321 3.67 25.34 9.81
C GLY A 321 4.54 24.61 10.84
N SER A 322 4.79 23.31 10.65
CA SER A 322 5.66 22.51 11.52
C SER A 322 7.05 22.35 10.91
N ARG A 323 8.07 22.87 11.59
CA ARG A 323 9.48 22.68 11.21
C ARG A 323 9.89 21.20 11.21
N MET A 324 9.21 20.37 12.00
CA MET A 324 9.42 18.92 11.99
C MET A 324 9.10 18.32 10.62
N ASP A 325 7.99 18.73 10.02
CA ASP A 325 7.53 18.18 8.74
C ASP A 325 8.43 18.63 7.59
N GLU A 326 8.93 19.86 7.63
CA GLU A 326 9.90 20.38 6.66
C GLU A 326 11.18 19.54 6.67
N VAL A 327 11.72 19.22 7.86
CA VAL A 327 12.91 18.38 7.98
C VAL A 327 12.65 16.95 7.53
N ILE A 328 11.49 16.38 7.90
CA ILE A 328 11.07 15.06 7.42
C ILE A 328 11.02 15.03 5.88
N PHE A 329 10.40 16.04 5.27
CA PHE A 329 10.25 16.14 3.84
C PHE A 329 11.60 16.19 3.11
N GLU A 330 12.53 17.04 3.53
CA GLU A 330 13.85 17.17 2.90
C GLU A 330 14.65 15.85 2.97
N GLU A 331 14.54 15.11 4.07
CA GLU A 331 15.20 13.81 4.23
C GLU A 331 14.66 12.73 3.27
N PHE A 332 13.35 12.76 3.00
CA PHE A 332 12.74 11.82 2.07
C PHE A 332 12.91 12.20 0.60
N LYS A 333 12.93 13.50 0.29
CA LYS A 333 13.19 14.01 -1.06
C LYS A 333 14.53 13.51 -1.61
N GLY A 334 15.56 13.42 -0.75
CA GLY A 334 16.86 12.84 -1.12
C GLY A 334 16.80 11.33 -1.40
N THR A 335 15.81 10.62 -0.85
CA THR A 335 15.65 9.16 -0.94
C THR A 335 14.79 8.74 -2.14
N GLY A 336 13.82 9.57 -2.52
CA GLY A 336 12.92 9.37 -3.65
C GLY A 336 13.59 9.54 -5.02
N ASN A 337 12.91 9.04 -6.06
CA ASN A 337 13.30 9.22 -7.46
C ASN A 337 12.16 9.73 -8.35
N MET A 338 11.00 10.05 -7.77
CA MET A 338 9.92 10.79 -8.42
C MET A 338 9.30 11.74 -7.38
N ASP A 339 9.09 12.99 -7.77
CA ASP A 339 8.45 14.01 -6.95
C ASP A 339 7.28 14.62 -7.74
N LEU A 340 6.09 14.63 -7.16
CA LEU A 340 4.90 15.27 -7.71
C LEU A 340 4.40 16.30 -6.70
N TYR A 341 4.50 17.57 -7.06
CA TYR A 341 4.11 18.68 -6.20
C TYR A 341 2.67 19.09 -6.47
N LEU A 342 1.88 19.25 -5.40
CA LEU A 342 0.58 19.90 -5.45
C LEU A 342 0.67 21.33 -4.95
N ASP A 343 0.03 22.26 -5.66
CA ASP A 343 0.03 23.69 -5.35
C ASP A 343 -1.28 24.14 -4.70
N ARG A 344 -1.18 24.86 -3.58
CA ARG A 344 -2.33 25.37 -2.83
C ARG A 344 -3.11 26.44 -3.60
N HIS A 345 -2.45 27.30 -4.36
CA HIS A 345 -3.10 28.37 -5.12
C HIS A 345 -3.98 27.81 -6.25
N LEU A 346 -3.54 26.72 -6.90
CA LEU A 346 -4.38 26.00 -7.87
C LEU A 346 -5.65 25.46 -7.21
N ALA A 347 -5.49 24.79 -6.07
CA ALA A 347 -6.61 24.22 -5.32
C ALA A 347 -7.58 25.29 -4.81
N ASP A 348 -7.09 26.42 -4.29
CA ASP A 348 -7.90 27.54 -3.81
C ASP A 348 -8.72 28.19 -4.94
N LYS A 349 -8.17 28.22 -6.16
CA LYS A 349 -8.88 28.64 -7.38
C LYS A 349 -9.74 27.55 -8.01
N ARG A 350 -9.81 26.36 -7.41
CA ARG A 350 -10.56 25.18 -7.87
C ARG A 350 -10.11 24.66 -9.24
N VAL A 351 -8.84 24.82 -9.57
CA VAL A 351 -8.23 24.23 -10.76
C VAL A 351 -7.65 22.86 -10.38
N PHE A 352 -8.22 21.80 -10.95
CA PHE A 352 -7.78 20.42 -10.71
C PHE A 352 -7.43 19.73 -12.04
N PRO A 353 -6.37 18.90 -12.08
CA PRO A 353 -5.48 18.55 -10.96
C PRO A 353 -4.58 19.72 -10.53
N ALA A 354 -4.39 19.89 -9.22
CA ALA A 354 -3.61 20.98 -8.65
C ALA A 354 -2.09 20.70 -8.69
N ILE A 355 -1.56 20.21 -9.82
CA ILE A 355 -0.16 19.79 -9.96
C ILE A 355 0.72 20.97 -10.38
N ASP A 356 1.83 21.19 -9.68
CA ASP A 356 2.90 22.08 -10.14
C ASP A 356 3.78 21.34 -11.16
N ILE A 357 3.56 21.64 -12.43
CA ILE A 357 4.24 21.01 -13.56
C ILE A 357 5.76 21.26 -13.55
N ASN A 358 6.17 22.46 -13.13
CA ASN A 358 7.57 22.89 -13.21
C ASN A 358 8.41 22.24 -12.12
N ARG A 359 7.84 22.03 -10.92
CA ARG A 359 8.53 21.38 -9.80
C ARG A 359 8.48 19.85 -9.85
N SER A 360 7.51 19.29 -10.56
CA SER A 360 7.30 17.84 -10.61
C SER A 360 8.17 17.16 -11.68
N GLY A 361 8.66 15.95 -11.39
CA GLY A 361 9.42 15.16 -12.35
C GLY A 361 9.84 13.78 -11.84
N THR A 362 10.26 12.93 -12.77
CA THR A 362 10.79 11.59 -12.49
C THR A 362 12.26 11.52 -12.93
N ARG A 363 13.14 11.01 -12.06
CA ARG A 363 14.54 10.76 -12.42
C ARG A 363 14.61 9.58 -13.39
N LYS A 364 15.50 9.67 -14.39
CA LYS A 364 15.69 8.60 -15.39
C LYS A 364 14.43 8.32 -16.22
N GLU A 365 13.62 9.34 -16.51
CA GLU A 365 12.41 9.22 -17.32
C GLU A 365 12.68 8.69 -18.75
N GLU A 366 13.92 8.79 -19.25
CA GLU A 366 14.34 8.21 -20.53
C GLU A 366 14.24 6.68 -20.58
N LEU A 367 14.18 6.01 -19.43
CA LEU A 367 13.96 4.56 -19.34
C LEU A 367 12.47 4.18 -19.42
N LEU A 368 11.58 5.13 -19.12
CA LEU A 368 10.13 4.90 -19.02
C LEU A 368 9.37 5.43 -20.24
N LEU A 369 9.89 6.47 -20.87
CA LEU A 369 9.25 7.11 -22.02
C LEU A 369 10.00 6.77 -23.31
N PRO A 370 9.27 6.35 -24.37
CA PRO A 370 9.86 6.22 -25.70
C PRO A 370 10.52 7.52 -26.17
N PRO A 371 11.61 7.46 -26.96
CA PRO A 371 12.37 8.66 -27.35
C PRO A 371 11.53 9.74 -28.07
N ASP A 372 10.54 9.35 -28.87
CA ASP A 372 9.64 10.26 -29.57
C ASP A 372 8.70 11.00 -28.60
N VAL A 373 8.16 10.29 -27.60
CA VAL A 373 7.33 10.86 -26.54
C VAL A 373 8.16 11.79 -25.66
N LEU A 374 9.35 11.36 -25.24
CA LEU A 374 10.25 12.14 -24.38
C LEU A 374 10.61 13.49 -25.00
N ASN A 375 10.97 13.51 -26.29
CA ASN A 375 11.27 14.75 -27.00
C ASN A 375 10.10 15.73 -27.01
N ARG A 376 8.87 15.23 -27.18
CA ARG A 376 7.66 16.07 -27.16
C ARG A 376 7.34 16.59 -25.76
N VAL A 377 7.48 15.75 -24.74
CA VAL A 377 7.34 16.14 -23.33
C VAL A 377 8.36 17.24 -22.97
N TRP A 378 9.59 17.15 -23.47
CA TRP A 378 10.60 18.20 -23.27
C TRP A 378 10.23 19.53 -23.93
N ILE A 379 9.69 19.49 -25.15
CA ILE A 379 9.18 20.70 -25.82
C ILE A 379 8.04 21.29 -25.00
N LEU A 380 7.09 20.46 -24.55
CA LEU A 380 5.98 20.89 -23.70
C LEU A 380 6.49 21.56 -22.41
N ARG A 381 7.46 20.95 -21.71
CA ARG A 381 8.07 21.53 -20.52
C ARG A 381 8.73 22.89 -20.80
N LYS A 382 9.41 23.05 -21.93
CA LYS A 382 10.01 24.35 -22.32
C LYS A 382 8.96 25.43 -22.57
N VAL A 383 7.82 25.06 -23.14
CA VAL A 383 6.70 25.99 -23.39
C VAL A 383 6.03 26.42 -22.08
N LEU A 384 5.90 25.49 -21.12
CA LEU A 384 5.26 25.75 -19.82
C LEU A 384 6.19 26.46 -18.81
N ALA A 385 7.51 26.27 -18.92
CA ALA A 385 8.50 26.86 -18.00
C ALA A 385 8.37 28.37 -17.72
N PRO A 386 8.09 29.26 -18.72
CA PRO A 386 7.94 30.69 -18.45
C PRO A 386 6.60 31.08 -17.82
N MET A 387 5.60 30.18 -17.83
CA MET A 387 4.26 30.45 -17.30
C MET A 387 4.24 30.24 -15.79
N ASN A 388 3.36 30.96 -15.09
CA ASN A 388 3.09 30.64 -13.68
C ASN A 388 2.29 29.33 -13.56
N PRO A 389 2.22 28.69 -12.37
CA PRO A 389 1.54 27.39 -12.23
C PRO A 389 0.08 27.36 -12.70
N LEU A 390 -0.65 28.47 -12.49
CA LEU A 390 -2.05 28.59 -12.90
C LEU A 390 -2.19 28.65 -14.42
N GLU A 391 -1.47 29.56 -15.06
CA GLU A 391 -1.44 29.69 -16.52
C GLU A 391 -0.98 28.40 -17.19
N SER A 392 0.04 27.74 -16.62
CA SER A 392 0.55 26.47 -17.11
C SER A 392 -0.53 25.38 -17.11
N MET A 393 -1.26 25.26 -16.01
CA MET A 393 -2.30 24.24 -15.86
C MET A 393 -3.52 24.56 -16.74
N GLU A 394 -3.97 25.81 -16.78
CA GLU A 394 -5.09 26.23 -17.63
C GLU A 394 -4.75 26.04 -19.11
N PHE A 395 -3.56 26.42 -19.54
CA PHE A 395 -3.08 26.20 -20.91
C PHE A 395 -3.03 24.70 -21.26
N LEU A 396 -2.47 23.88 -20.37
CA LEU A 396 -2.38 22.43 -20.60
C LEU A 396 -3.78 21.81 -20.70
N LEU A 397 -4.68 22.15 -19.78
CA LEU A 397 -6.06 21.67 -19.80
C LEU A 397 -6.82 22.13 -21.05
N ASP A 398 -6.64 23.38 -21.47
CA ASP A 398 -7.25 23.90 -22.71
C ASP A 398 -6.82 23.09 -23.94
N LYS A 399 -5.53 22.74 -24.04
CA LYS A 399 -5.01 21.94 -25.16
C LYS A 399 -5.37 20.46 -25.08
N MET A 400 -5.53 19.92 -23.87
CA MET A 400 -5.96 18.53 -23.69
C MET A 400 -7.46 18.37 -23.90
N ARG A 401 -8.27 19.40 -23.64
CA ARG A 401 -9.72 19.37 -23.90
C ARG A 401 -9.99 19.11 -25.37
N GLY A 402 -10.88 18.14 -25.62
CA GLY A 402 -11.20 17.69 -26.97
C GLY A 402 -10.31 16.56 -27.52
N THR A 403 -9.25 16.18 -26.81
CA THR A 403 -8.43 15.00 -27.14
C THR A 403 -8.85 13.80 -26.30
N LYS A 404 -8.91 12.61 -26.91
CA LYS A 404 -9.32 11.37 -26.24
C LYS A 404 -8.18 10.66 -25.52
N SER A 405 -6.93 10.95 -25.92
CA SER A 405 -5.75 10.32 -25.33
C SER A 405 -4.52 11.22 -25.37
N ASN A 406 -3.51 10.90 -24.56
CA ASN A 406 -2.20 11.53 -24.59
C ASN A 406 -1.50 11.39 -25.93
N LYS A 407 -1.68 10.27 -26.62
CA LYS A 407 -1.16 10.08 -27.97
C LYS A 407 -1.73 11.12 -28.94
N GLU A 408 -3.06 11.29 -28.95
CA GLU A 408 -3.73 12.27 -29.80
C GLU A 408 -3.30 13.70 -29.46
N PHE A 409 -3.20 14.04 -28.17
CA PHE A 409 -2.69 15.32 -27.71
C PHE A 409 -1.27 15.60 -28.20
N LEU A 410 -0.35 14.64 -28.04
CA LEU A 410 1.03 14.79 -28.50
C LEU A 410 1.14 14.85 -30.03
N ASP A 411 0.24 14.21 -30.77
CA ASP A 411 0.20 14.27 -32.24
C ASP A 411 -0.30 15.64 -32.74
N MET A 412 -1.18 16.31 -32.00
CA MET A 412 -1.63 17.67 -32.31
C MET A 412 -0.51 18.71 -32.19
N MET A 413 0.51 18.48 -31.36
CA MET A 413 1.67 19.39 -31.26
C MET A 413 2.51 19.45 -32.55
N ASN A 414 2.34 18.49 -33.46
CA ASN A 414 3.04 18.46 -34.75
C ASN A 414 2.36 19.31 -35.84
N LYS A 415 1.15 19.80 -35.59
CA LYS A 415 0.40 20.71 -36.48
C LYS A 415 0.55 22.13 -35.98
#